data_AF-A0A8A4K942-F1
#
_entry.id   AF-A0A8A4K942-F1
#
_cell.length_a   1.000
_cell.length_b   1.000
_cell.length_c   1.000
_cell.angle_alpha   90.00
_cell.angle_beta   90.00
_cell.angle_gamma   90.00
#
_symmetry.space_group_name_H-M   'P 1'
#
loop_
_entity.id
_entity.type
_entity.pdbx_description
1 polymer ?
#
loop_
_entity_poly.entity_id
_entity_poly.type
_entity_poly.pdbx_seq_one_letter_code
_entity_poly.pdbx_strand_id
1 'polypeptide(L)'
;MEKIRKNRIPVSGWHMMLVAFVLFQISLTLTGRNIWPFSSHAFFAFNLPDTMETDTLSYYDSSGRRLKADASSFMPVEFFKAHRIAEYVMTSKTVSEEDKKRFFLNVFQRAKYSPWGRFDETYPALKIPADFVPVRAEITLDNKTYDFGKYGVAPHVVEAPPLASVKLTSGD
;
A
#
# COMPACT_ATOMS: atom_id res chain seq x y z
N MET A 1 -60.49 6.26 26.02
CA MET A 1 -59.45 5.42 25.40
C MET A 1 -58.76 6.23 24.31
N GLU A 2 -57.65 6.87 24.67
CA GLU A 2 -56.87 7.72 23.78
C GLU A 2 -56.02 6.82 22.87
N LYS A 3 -56.30 6.83 21.56
CA LYS A 3 -55.53 6.06 20.58
C LYS A 3 -54.15 6.71 20.45
N ILE A 4 -53.13 6.05 20.97
CA ILE A 4 -51.72 6.39 20.72
C ILE A 4 -51.50 6.40 19.20
N ARG A 5 -51.47 7.59 18.62
CA ARG A 5 -51.12 7.80 17.22
C ARG A 5 -49.63 7.49 17.13
N LYS A 6 -49.27 6.28 16.69
CA LYS A 6 -47.88 5.96 16.34
C LYS A 6 -47.44 6.99 15.30
N ASN A 7 -46.56 7.91 15.70
CA ASN A 7 -45.87 8.82 14.80
C ASN A 7 -45.08 7.97 13.80
N ARG A 8 -45.70 7.63 12.67
CA ARG A 8 -45.00 7.07 11.53
C ARG A 8 -44.22 8.24 10.94
N ILE A 9 -42.93 8.29 11.24
CA ILE A 9 -42.00 9.18 10.55
C ILE A 9 -42.12 8.85 9.06
N PRO A 10 -42.52 9.81 8.21
CA PRO A 10 -42.62 9.55 6.79
C PRO A 10 -41.20 9.31 6.28
N VAL A 11 -40.90 8.05 5.97
CA VAL A 11 -39.64 7.66 5.33
C VAL A 11 -39.71 8.20 3.90
N SER A 12 -39.24 9.43 3.70
CA SER A 12 -39.12 9.99 2.36
C SER A 12 -38.05 9.22 1.57
N GLY A 13 -38.11 9.28 0.23
CA GLY A 13 -37.10 8.65 -0.62
C GLY A 13 -35.65 9.03 -0.24
N TRP A 14 -35.45 10.23 0.31
CA TRP A 14 -34.17 10.69 0.87
C TRP A 14 -33.66 9.85 2.04
N HIS A 15 -34.54 9.43 2.95
CA HIS A 15 -34.16 8.57 4.07
C HIS A 15 -33.72 7.19 3.59
N MET A 16 -34.42 6.62 2.60
CA MET A 16 -34.03 5.35 1.98
C MET A 16 -32.68 5.47 1.26
N MET A 17 -32.44 6.57 0.54
CA MET A 17 -31.17 6.83 -0.13
C MET A 17 -30.01 6.97 0.86
N LEU A 18 -30.22 7.68 1.98
CA LEU A 18 -29.24 7.81 3.06
C LEU A 18 -28.91 6.47 3.70
N VAL A 19 -29.93 5.67 4.02
CA VAL A 19 -29.72 4.33 4.59
C VAL A 19 -28.95 3.44 3.60
N ALA A 20 -29.30 3.46 2.31
CA ALA A 20 -28.58 2.72 1.30
C ALA A 20 -27.12 3.16 1.17
N PHE A 21 -26.85 4.48 1.18
CA PHE A 21 -25.50 5.03 1.14
C PHE A 21 -24.68 4.60 2.37
N VAL A 22 -25.24 4.68 3.57
CA VAL A 22 -24.56 4.27 4.81
C VAL A 22 -24.27 2.78 4.81
N LEU A 23 -25.23 1.94 4.43
CA LEU A 23 -25.02 0.49 4.32
C LEU A 23 -23.95 0.15 3.28
N PHE A 24 -23.90 0.89 2.16
CA PHE A 24 -22.86 0.74 1.16
C PHE A 24 -21.48 1.12 1.72
N GLN A 25 -21.36 2.25 2.42
CA GLN A 25 -20.11 2.66 3.08
C GLN A 25 -19.65 1.66 4.16
N ILE A 26 -20.58 1.11 4.95
CA ILE A 26 -20.28 0.04 5.91
C ILE A 26 -19.79 -1.21 5.19
N SER A 27 -20.43 -1.59 4.08
CA SER A 27 -20.00 -2.73 3.27
C SER A 27 -18.59 -2.54 2.72
N LEU A 28 -18.26 -1.35 2.22
CA LEU A 28 -16.89 -1.02 1.78
C LEU A 28 -15.89 -1.13 2.95
N THR A 29 -16.25 -0.57 4.11
CA THR A 29 -15.42 -0.63 5.33
C THR A 29 -15.17 -2.07 5.78
N LEU A 30 -16.20 -2.90 5.83
CA LEU A 30 -16.11 -4.30 6.27
C LEU A 30 -15.38 -5.20 5.27
N THR A 31 -15.51 -4.90 3.97
CA THR A 31 -14.83 -5.68 2.91
C THR A 31 -13.42 -5.18 2.62
N GLY A 32 -13.01 -4.04 3.20
CA GLY A 32 -11.73 -3.40 2.92
C GLY A 32 -11.60 -2.93 1.46
N ARG A 33 -12.72 -2.74 0.75
CA ARG A 33 -12.73 -2.37 -0.66
C ARG A 33 -12.83 -0.86 -0.82
N ASN A 34 -11.98 -0.28 -1.68
CA ASN A 34 -11.99 1.14 -1.99
C ASN A 34 -12.58 1.36 -3.38
N ILE A 35 -13.89 1.58 -3.45
CA ILE A 35 -14.60 1.79 -4.72
C ILE A 35 -14.76 3.30 -5.00
N TRP A 36 -14.30 3.77 -6.15
CA TRP A 36 -14.58 5.12 -6.65
C TRP A 36 -16.08 5.25 -7.05
N PRO A 37 -16.79 6.35 -6.73
CA PRO A 37 -16.36 7.60 -6.07
C PRO A 37 -16.51 7.64 -4.54
N PHE A 38 -16.63 6.49 -3.90
CA PHE A 38 -17.01 6.39 -2.48
C PHE A 38 -15.81 6.35 -1.52
N SER A 39 -14.60 6.13 -2.04
CA SER A 39 -13.33 6.24 -1.33
C SER A 39 -12.38 7.15 -2.10
N SER A 40 -11.92 8.24 -1.47
CA SER A 40 -10.99 9.21 -2.09
C SER A 40 -9.63 8.58 -2.38
N HIS A 41 -9.19 7.61 -1.58
CA HIS A 41 -7.96 6.86 -1.79
C HIS A 41 -7.97 6.08 -3.13
N ALA A 42 -9.15 5.72 -3.65
CA ALA A 42 -9.29 5.11 -4.97
C ALA A 42 -9.25 6.13 -6.12
N PHE A 43 -9.40 7.44 -5.89
CA PHE A 43 -9.47 8.42 -6.98
C PHE A 43 -8.26 8.33 -7.92
N PHE A 44 -7.07 8.13 -7.34
CA PHE A 44 -5.81 8.02 -8.08
C PHE A 44 -5.32 6.57 -8.26
N ALA A 45 -6.05 5.58 -7.75
CA ALA A 45 -5.65 4.17 -7.69
C ALA A 45 -6.79 3.17 -8.03
N PHE A 46 -7.85 3.62 -8.70
CA PHE A 46 -9.06 2.84 -9.00
C PHE A 46 -8.81 1.60 -9.87
N ASN A 47 -7.70 1.57 -10.60
CA ASN A 47 -7.28 0.46 -11.44
C ASN A 47 -6.24 -0.46 -10.77
N LEU A 48 -5.97 -0.26 -9.48
CA LEU A 48 -5.02 -1.04 -8.68
C LEU A 48 -5.76 -1.87 -7.62
N PRO A 49 -5.26 -3.06 -7.25
CA PRO A 49 -5.92 -3.98 -6.31
C PRO A 49 -6.17 -3.37 -4.93
N ASP A 50 -7.20 -3.86 -4.24
CA ASP A 50 -7.82 -3.16 -3.11
C ASP A 50 -7.23 -3.46 -1.73
N THR A 51 -6.46 -4.53 -1.60
CA THR A 51 -5.91 -5.01 -0.33
C THR A 51 -4.62 -4.29 0.04
N MET A 52 -4.42 -4.00 1.33
CA MET A 52 -3.07 -3.72 1.84
C MET A 52 -2.93 -4.22 3.28
N GLU A 53 -2.19 -5.32 3.42
CA GLU A 53 -1.25 -5.47 4.54
C GLU A 53 0.00 -4.63 4.19
N THR A 54 0.68 -4.05 5.18
CA THR A 54 1.81 -3.14 4.96
C THR A 54 3.01 -3.83 4.31
N ASP A 55 3.19 -3.61 3.01
CA ASP A 55 4.35 -4.13 2.28
C ASP A 55 5.62 -3.31 2.51
N THR A 56 6.73 -3.98 2.81
CA THR A 56 8.05 -3.34 2.83
C THR A 56 8.84 -3.74 1.59
N LEU A 57 9.43 -2.75 0.92
CA LEU A 57 10.35 -2.97 -0.20
C LEU A 57 11.78 -3.08 0.32
N SER A 58 12.47 -4.16 -0.06
CA SER A 58 13.84 -4.43 0.31
C SER A 58 14.74 -4.56 -0.92
N TYR A 59 15.87 -3.87 -0.90
CA TYR A 59 16.96 -4.05 -1.86
C TYR A 59 18.15 -4.71 -1.18
N TYR A 60 18.80 -5.64 -1.89
CA TYR A 60 20.01 -6.30 -1.44
C TYR A 60 21.14 -6.03 -2.42
N ASP A 61 22.36 -5.88 -1.92
CA ASP A 61 23.57 -5.87 -2.74
C ASP A 61 24.31 -7.23 -2.68
N SER A 62 25.38 -7.36 -3.47
CA SER A 62 26.18 -8.59 -3.53
C SER A 62 26.97 -8.88 -2.25
N SER A 63 27.15 -7.88 -1.38
CA SER A 63 27.82 -8.04 -0.08
C SER A 63 26.87 -8.47 1.04
N GLY A 64 25.57 -8.57 0.73
CA GLY A 64 24.52 -8.91 1.71
C GLY A 64 23.96 -7.71 2.47
N ARG A 65 24.34 -6.46 2.13
CA ARG A 65 23.72 -5.27 2.73
C ARG A 65 22.26 -5.18 2.27
N ARG A 66 21.37 -4.90 3.23
CA ARG A 66 19.93 -4.76 3.02
C ARG A 66 19.50 -3.30 3.23
N LEU A 67 18.83 -2.72 2.23
CA LEU A 67 18.08 -1.48 2.36
C LEU A 67 16.59 -1.85 2.44
N LYS A 68 15.94 -1.59 3.58
CA LYS A 68 14.54 -1.94 3.83
C LYS A 68 13.76 -0.67 4.20
N ALA A 69 12.71 -0.34 3.46
CA ALA A 69 11.81 0.77 3.76
C ALA A 69 10.44 0.56 3.10
N ASP A 70 9.44 1.35 3.49
CA ASP A 70 8.13 1.35 2.83
C ASP A 70 8.28 1.71 1.34
N ALA A 71 7.41 1.19 0.48
CA ALA A 71 7.51 1.42 -0.97
C ALA A 71 7.49 2.92 -1.33
N SER A 72 6.79 3.72 -0.53
CA SER A 72 6.70 5.19 -0.62
C SER A 72 8.03 5.92 -0.34
N SER A 73 8.98 5.27 0.32
CA SER A 73 10.34 5.83 0.52
C SER A 73 11.24 5.61 -0.70
N PHE A 74 10.79 4.81 -1.67
CA PHE A 74 11.48 4.55 -2.94
C PHE A 74 10.81 5.23 -4.13
N MET A 75 9.56 5.68 -3.99
CA MET A 75 8.81 6.34 -5.06
C MET A 75 8.24 7.69 -4.60
N PRO A 76 8.37 8.77 -5.38
CA PRO A 76 7.85 10.09 -5.03
C PRO A 76 6.34 10.21 -5.31
N VAL A 77 5.55 9.30 -4.72
CA VAL A 77 4.08 9.28 -4.85
C VAL A 77 3.45 9.03 -3.48
N GLU A 78 2.13 9.23 -3.41
CA GLU A 78 1.31 8.99 -2.22
C GLU A 78 1.52 7.57 -1.66
N PHE A 79 1.51 7.44 -0.33
CA PHE A 79 1.83 6.22 0.41
C PHE A 79 1.09 4.97 -0.11
N PHE A 80 -0.24 4.99 -0.15
CA PHE A 80 -1.04 3.85 -0.60
C PHE A 80 -0.77 3.52 -2.07
N LYS A 81 -0.64 4.55 -2.90
CA LYS A 81 -0.33 4.38 -4.32
C LYS A 81 1.01 3.68 -4.54
N ALA A 82 2.05 4.07 -3.80
CA ALA A 82 3.38 3.48 -3.92
C ALA A 82 3.35 1.97 -3.68
N HIS A 83 2.65 1.53 -2.64
CA HIS A 83 2.55 0.11 -2.30
C HIS A 83 1.74 -0.67 -3.32
N ARG A 84 0.56 -0.16 -3.73
CA ARG A 84 -0.26 -0.80 -4.76
C ARG A 84 0.50 -0.97 -6.09
N ILE A 85 1.34 0.00 -6.47
CA ILE A 85 2.21 -0.10 -7.65
C ILE A 85 3.25 -1.22 -7.46
N ALA A 86 3.96 -1.22 -6.33
CA ALA A 86 5.00 -2.22 -6.06
C ALA A 86 4.43 -3.66 -6.03
N GLU A 87 3.30 -3.84 -5.35
CA GLU A 87 2.58 -5.11 -5.27
C GLU A 87 2.12 -5.56 -6.66
N TYR A 88 1.45 -4.69 -7.43
CA TYR A 88 1.00 -5.01 -8.78
C TYR A 88 2.15 -5.41 -9.69
N VAL A 89 3.24 -4.64 -9.72
CA VAL A 89 4.40 -4.94 -10.57
C VAL A 89 5.00 -6.29 -10.21
N MET A 90 5.18 -6.60 -8.92
CA MET A 90 5.86 -7.82 -8.48
C MET A 90 5.00 -9.08 -8.62
N THR A 91 3.71 -8.98 -8.31
CA THR A 91 2.79 -10.13 -8.24
C THR A 91 2.02 -10.37 -9.54
N SER A 92 1.92 -9.37 -10.42
CA SER A 92 1.19 -9.51 -11.67
C SER A 92 1.87 -10.52 -12.60
N LYS A 93 1.04 -11.39 -13.17
CA LYS A 93 1.44 -12.32 -14.24
C LYS A 93 1.54 -11.65 -15.61
N THR A 94 0.99 -10.45 -15.77
CA THR A 94 1.00 -9.71 -17.03
C THR A 94 2.24 -8.83 -17.20
N VAL A 95 2.98 -8.58 -16.12
CA VAL A 95 4.22 -7.82 -16.14
C VAL A 95 5.37 -8.80 -16.32
N SER A 96 6.17 -8.64 -17.38
CA SER A 96 7.31 -9.51 -17.64
C SER A 96 8.41 -9.33 -16.57
N GLU A 97 9.21 -10.36 -16.32
CA GLU A 97 10.33 -10.26 -15.35
C GLU A 97 11.34 -9.16 -15.73
N GLU A 98 11.54 -8.93 -17.03
CA GLU A 98 12.40 -7.84 -17.52
C GLU A 98 11.79 -6.46 -17.22
N ASP A 99 10.47 -6.30 -17.35
CA ASP A 99 9.79 -5.04 -16.98
C ASP A 99 9.80 -4.81 -15.47
N LYS A 100 9.63 -5.86 -14.66
CA LYS A 100 9.79 -5.80 -13.20
C LYS A 100 11.19 -5.29 -12.85
N LYS A 101 12.22 -5.93 -13.41
CA LYS A 101 13.62 -5.55 -13.21
C LYS A 101 13.86 -4.09 -13.58
N ARG A 102 13.43 -3.65 -14.76
CA ARG A 102 13.56 -2.26 -15.22
C ARG A 102 12.87 -1.29 -14.28
N PHE A 103 11.66 -1.62 -13.84
CA PHE A 103 10.92 -0.80 -12.87
C PHE A 103 11.72 -0.61 -11.58
N PHE A 104 12.16 -1.70 -10.93
CA PHE A 104 12.88 -1.60 -9.65
C PHE A 104 14.26 -0.95 -9.76
N LEU A 105 14.96 -1.13 -10.89
CA LEU A 105 16.20 -0.41 -11.17
C LEU A 105 15.95 1.09 -11.36
N ASN A 106 14.93 1.48 -12.11
CA ASN A 106 14.59 2.89 -12.35
C ASN A 106 14.18 3.58 -11.04
N VAL A 107 13.34 2.93 -10.23
CA VAL A 107 12.92 3.41 -8.92
C VAL A 107 14.13 3.60 -8.00
N PHE A 108 15.03 2.61 -7.93
CA PHE A 108 16.27 2.71 -7.15
C PHE A 108 17.17 3.85 -7.62
N GLN A 109 17.41 3.96 -8.93
CA GLN A 109 18.23 5.02 -9.52
C GLN A 109 17.62 6.40 -9.23
N ARG A 110 16.30 6.54 -9.35
CA ARG A 110 15.58 7.78 -9.05
C ARG A 110 15.72 8.19 -7.59
N ALA A 111 15.64 7.24 -6.66
CA ALA A 111 15.85 7.48 -5.23
C ALA A 111 17.31 7.85 -4.91
N LYS A 112 18.28 7.19 -5.58
CA LYS A 112 19.72 7.41 -5.36
C LYS A 112 20.20 8.75 -5.88
N TYR A 113 19.83 9.11 -7.11
CA TYR A 113 20.41 10.25 -7.83
C TYR A 113 19.56 11.53 -7.77
N SER A 114 18.31 11.45 -7.32
CA SER A 114 17.44 12.63 -7.24
C SER A 114 16.54 12.62 -5.99
N PRO A 115 17.05 12.33 -4.78
CA PRO A 115 16.20 12.13 -3.61
C PRO A 115 15.24 13.31 -3.37
N TRP A 116 14.02 13.00 -2.93
CA TRP A 116 13.02 14.01 -2.56
C TRP A 116 12.93 14.18 -1.05
N GLY A 117 12.56 15.39 -0.62
CA GLY A 117 12.16 15.65 0.76
C GLY A 117 10.73 15.16 1.01
N ARG A 118 10.27 15.26 2.26
CA ARG A 118 8.88 14.97 2.60
C ARG A 118 7.95 16.01 1.94
N PHE A 119 6.91 15.55 1.26
CA PHE A 119 5.80 16.37 0.78
C PHE A 119 4.52 15.51 0.82
N ASP A 120 3.35 16.14 1.01
CA ASP A 120 2.00 15.55 0.98
C ASP A 120 1.88 14.02 0.83
N GLU A 121 1.48 13.30 1.89
CA GLU A 121 1.34 11.83 1.96
C GLU A 121 2.51 10.99 1.40
N THR A 122 3.63 11.60 1.01
CA THR A 122 4.85 11.00 0.49
C THR A 122 5.96 11.08 1.53
N TYR A 123 6.51 9.93 1.87
CA TYR A 123 7.66 9.83 2.77
C TYR A 123 8.92 10.36 2.09
N PRO A 124 9.90 10.91 2.85
CA PRO A 124 11.16 11.31 2.27
C PRO A 124 11.87 10.11 1.63
N ALA A 125 12.66 10.37 0.58
CA ALA A 125 13.44 9.32 -0.06
C ALA A 125 14.39 8.64 0.95
N LEU A 126 14.52 7.32 0.84
CA LEU A 126 15.52 6.58 1.61
C LEU A 126 16.93 7.06 1.23
N LYS A 127 17.78 7.26 2.24
CA LYS A 127 19.19 7.59 2.01
C LYS A 127 19.94 6.35 1.52
N ILE A 128 20.32 6.33 0.25
CA ILE A 128 21.04 5.22 -0.38
C ILE A 128 22.56 5.50 -0.34
N PRO A 129 23.39 4.58 0.18
CA PRO A 129 24.85 4.71 0.11
C PRO A 129 25.37 4.79 -1.33
N ALA A 130 26.42 5.60 -1.54
CA ALA A 130 26.98 5.84 -2.88
C ALA A 130 27.51 4.55 -3.54
N ASP A 131 28.07 3.67 -2.73
CA ASP A 131 28.65 2.37 -3.12
C ASP A 131 27.62 1.23 -3.13
N PHE A 132 26.35 1.50 -2.84
CA PHE A 132 25.30 0.47 -2.91
C PHE A 132 24.89 0.22 -4.36
N VAL A 133 24.97 -1.05 -4.77
CA VAL A 133 24.55 -1.55 -6.09
C VAL A 133 23.54 -2.69 -5.88
N PRO A 134 22.26 -2.52 -6.28
CA PRO A 134 21.24 -3.51 -6.00
C PRO A 134 21.36 -4.71 -6.94
N VAL A 135 21.35 -5.92 -6.37
CA VAL A 135 21.36 -7.20 -7.10
C VAL A 135 20.03 -7.95 -7.00
N ARG A 136 19.22 -7.64 -6.00
CA ARG A 136 17.90 -8.23 -5.77
C ARG A 136 16.96 -7.21 -5.15
N ALA A 137 15.69 -7.24 -5.56
CA ALA A 137 14.60 -6.53 -4.89
C ALA A 137 13.53 -7.52 -4.43
N GLU A 138 12.92 -7.25 -3.29
CA GLU A 138 11.88 -8.08 -2.68
C GLU A 138 10.80 -7.20 -2.07
N ILE A 139 9.55 -7.64 -2.19
CA ILE A 139 8.43 -7.06 -1.44
C ILE A 139 8.02 -8.06 -0.36
N THR A 140 7.88 -7.59 0.88
CA THR A 140 7.55 -8.41 2.05
C THR A 140 6.30 -7.86 2.73
N LEU A 141 5.29 -8.70 2.94
CA LEU A 141 4.11 -8.35 3.71
C LEU A 141 4.47 -8.33 5.21
N ASP A 142 4.91 -7.19 5.73
CA ASP A 142 5.05 -7.05 7.17
C ASP A 142 3.66 -6.75 7.74
N ASN A 143 3.10 -7.66 8.56
CA ASN A 143 1.82 -7.40 9.21
C ASN A 143 2.00 -6.38 10.36
N LYS A 144 2.23 -5.11 10.02
CA LYS A 144 2.31 -4.00 10.98
C LYS A 144 0.90 -3.48 11.23
N THR A 145 0.08 -4.27 11.93
CA THR A 145 -1.11 -3.70 12.55
C THR A 145 -0.65 -2.79 13.70
N TYR A 146 -0.69 -1.47 13.49
CA TYR A 146 -0.38 -0.45 14.49
C TYR A 146 -1.40 -0.47 15.65
N ASP A 147 -0.95 -0.57 16.91
CA ASP A 147 -1.02 0.49 17.93
C ASP A 147 -0.63 -0.08 19.32
N PHE A 148 0.54 0.34 19.81
CA PHE A 148 1.10 -0.02 21.11
C PHE A 148 0.32 0.53 22.30
N GLY A 149 -0.58 1.51 22.11
CA GLY A 149 -1.39 2.05 23.19
C GLY A 149 -2.50 1.11 23.69
N LYS A 150 -2.93 0.16 22.85
CA LYS A 150 -4.16 -0.62 23.09
C LYS A 150 -3.93 -2.04 23.63
N TYR A 151 -2.74 -2.63 23.42
CA TYR A 151 -2.55 -4.08 23.62
C TYR A 151 -1.37 -4.48 24.52
N GLY A 152 -0.51 -3.55 24.97
CA GLY A 152 0.42 -3.79 26.09
C GLY A 152 1.50 -4.87 25.92
N VAL A 153 1.73 -5.40 24.72
CA VAL A 153 2.77 -6.42 24.45
C VAL A 153 3.72 -5.93 23.36
N ALA A 154 5.02 -6.14 23.56
CA ALA A 154 6.04 -5.87 22.55
C ALA A 154 5.71 -6.65 21.25
N PRO A 155 5.70 -6.01 20.08
CA PRO A 155 5.39 -6.67 18.83
C PRO A 155 6.43 -7.75 18.60
N HIS A 156 5.95 -8.97 18.50
CA HIS A 156 6.64 -9.98 17.73
C HIS A 156 6.64 -9.48 16.29
N VAL A 157 7.70 -8.77 15.89
CA VAL A 157 8.02 -8.56 14.49
C VAL A 157 8.38 -9.93 13.94
N VAL A 158 7.36 -10.69 13.52
CA VAL A 158 7.59 -11.89 12.74
C VAL A 158 7.99 -11.38 11.36
N GLU A 159 9.28 -11.50 11.01
CA GLU A 159 9.71 -11.23 9.64
C GLU A 159 8.94 -12.17 8.72
N ALA A 160 8.02 -11.62 7.93
CA ALA A 160 7.30 -12.42 6.96
C ALA A 160 8.24 -12.83 5.82
N PRO A 161 8.00 -13.99 5.18
CA PRO A 161 8.68 -14.32 3.95
C PRO A 161 8.35 -13.26 2.87
N PRO A 162 9.27 -12.98 1.93
CA PRO A 162 8.99 -12.08 0.83
C PRO A 162 7.82 -12.64 0.01
N LEU A 163 6.83 -11.78 -0.25
CA LEU A 163 5.68 -12.08 -1.10
C LEU A 163 6.15 -12.34 -2.55
N ALA A 164 7.14 -11.58 -3.00
CA ALA A 164 7.77 -11.76 -4.30
C ALA A 164 9.21 -11.22 -4.29
N SER A 165 10.05 -11.78 -5.16
CA SER A 165 11.44 -11.37 -5.34
C SER A 165 11.79 -11.30 -6.82
N VAL A 166 12.67 -10.37 -7.19
CA VAL A 166 13.18 -10.20 -8.55
C VAL A 166 14.70 -9.99 -8.50
N LYS A 167 15.43 -10.71 -9.35
CA LYS A 167 16.87 -10.50 -9.55
C LYS A 167 17.08 -9.27 -10.42
N LEU A 168 17.89 -8.33 -9.92
CA LEU A 168 18.18 -7.07 -10.60
C LEU A 168 19.49 -7.10 -11.39
N THR A 169 20.40 -7.99 -11.02
CA THR A 169 21.54 -8.36 -11.84
C THR A 169 21.25 -9.63 -12.61
N SER A 170 21.76 -9.72 -13.83
CA SER A 170 21.92 -11.03 -14.48
C SER A 170 22.86 -11.86 -13.61
N GLY A 171 22.38 -12.99 -13.11
CA GLY A 171 23.28 -14.09 -12.77
C GLY A 171 23.44 -14.90 -14.06
N ASP A 172 24.67 -14.86 -14.59
CA ASP A 172 25.28 -15.65 -15.67
C ASP A 172 24.40 -16.22 -16.79
#